data_AF-A0A1F3P4X7-F1
#
_entry.id   AF-A0A1F3P4X7-F1
#
_cell.length_a   1.000
_cell.length_b   1.000
_cell.length_c   1.000
_cell.angle_alpha   90.00
_cell.angle_beta   90.00
_cell.angle_gamma   90.00
#
_symmetry.space_group_name_H-M   'P 1'
#
loop_
_entity.id
_entity.type
_entity.pdbx_description
1 polymer ?
#
loop_
_entity_poly.entity_id
_entity_poly.type
_entity_poly.pdbx_seq_one_letter_code
_entity_poly.pdbx_strand_id
1 'polypeptide(L)'
;MRRSFVFFNLLIIFIIIPEMAFGLKPGKQFERQVIKFLRKEIITRADMVMYENPVTITSFVCVRSAGGIHDFYSEGDYWWPDPANPDGPYIQRDGMTNPDNFVEHRKAMIRLSQIVGSLASAYKITGDEKYVSKAFTHLKAWFADPETMMNPSLLYAQAIKGRYTGRGIGIIDTIQLMEVAQAIRVMENAKCVDRQLLAAVKSWFTEYLEWLMTHQYSKDEMNARNNHATCWVMQVAAFARLTGDQKIMDFCRARYRDILLPNQMAPDGSFPEELRRTKPYGYSLFNLDAMTMTCLILSDKNNDLISYQTADGKSLKKGIEFLYPFVTDKDKWTYPHDVMYWDEWPVAQPFLVLGAREFGVKEWFETWKSLDHFPVVEEVIRNLPVRNPVIWFD
;
A
#
# COMPACT_ATOMS: atom_id res chain seq x y z
N MET A 1 24.10 -1.79 91.54
CA MET A 1 24.13 -2.11 90.09
C MET A 1 22.89 -1.54 89.43
N ARG A 2 23.00 -0.39 88.74
CA ARG A 2 21.92 0.17 87.91
C ARG A 2 22.00 -0.48 86.53
N ARG A 3 20.91 -1.09 86.05
CA ARG A 3 20.77 -1.53 84.65
C ARG A 3 19.89 -0.51 83.92
N SER A 4 20.50 0.20 82.98
CA SER A 4 19.81 1.11 82.06
C SER A 4 19.14 0.29 80.96
N PHE A 5 17.84 0.47 80.75
CA PHE A 5 17.14 0.01 79.56
C PHE A 5 17.21 1.11 78.49
N VAL A 6 17.81 0.80 77.35
CA VAL A 6 17.79 1.64 76.14
C VAL A 6 16.65 1.13 75.26
N PHE A 7 15.62 1.97 75.07
CA PHE A 7 14.57 1.73 74.08
C PHE A 7 15.09 2.10 72.68
N PHE A 8 15.19 1.12 71.78
CA PHE A 8 15.40 1.35 70.36
C PHE A 8 14.04 1.63 69.70
N ASN A 9 13.78 2.87 69.31
CA ASN A 9 12.67 3.20 68.43
C ASN A 9 13.05 2.84 66.99
N LEU A 10 12.49 1.76 66.44
CA LEU A 10 12.54 1.48 65.01
C LEU A 10 11.53 2.39 64.30
N LEU A 11 12.04 3.42 63.62
CA LEU A 11 11.27 4.20 62.65
C LEU A 11 11.15 3.36 61.36
N ILE A 12 9.96 2.80 61.09
CA ILE A 12 9.66 2.17 59.81
C ILE A 12 9.31 3.30 58.82
N ILE A 13 10.26 3.63 57.95
CA ILE A 13 10.04 4.54 56.83
C ILE A 13 9.33 3.74 55.73
N PHE A 14 8.04 3.99 55.53
CA PHE A 14 7.34 3.56 54.32
C PHE A 14 7.87 4.37 53.13
N ILE A 15 8.76 3.77 52.35
CA ILE A 15 9.13 4.29 51.04
C ILE A 15 7.96 3.97 50.11
N ILE A 16 7.11 4.97 49.85
CA ILE A 16 6.13 4.91 48.75
C ILE A 16 6.95 4.99 47.47
N ILE A 17 7.17 3.84 46.83
CA ILE A 17 7.69 3.78 45.46
C ILE A 17 6.53 4.23 44.57
N PRO A 18 6.60 5.37 43.86
CA PRO A 18 5.58 5.70 42.89
C PRO A 18 5.66 4.65 41.78
N GLU A 19 4.59 3.89 41.59
CA GLU A 19 4.39 3.14 40.35
C GLU A 19 4.42 4.15 39.21
N MET A 20 5.56 4.24 38.52
CA MET A 20 5.61 4.83 37.19
C MET A 20 4.71 3.97 36.32
N ALA A 21 3.46 4.41 36.14
CA ALA A 21 2.63 3.95 35.05
C ALA A 21 3.42 4.22 33.76
N PHE A 22 4.06 3.17 33.23
CA PHE A 22 4.69 3.20 31.92
C PHE A 22 3.58 3.38 30.88
N GLY A 23 3.20 4.63 30.64
CA GLY A 23 2.31 5.00 29.55
C GLY A 23 2.93 4.52 28.25
N LEU A 24 2.15 3.81 27.43
CA LEU A 24 2.58 3.45 26.08
C LEU A 24 2.89 4.73 25.31
N LYS A 25 3.94 4.71 24.48
CA LYS A 25 4.17 5.78 23.50
C LYS A 25 2.87 5.98 22.69
N PRO A 26 2.45 7.23 22.41
CA PRO A 26 1.16 7.52 21.75
C PRO A 26 0.88 6.65 20.51
N GLY A 27 1.87 6.43 19.64
CA GLY A 27 1.73 5.55 18.47
C GLY A 27 1.33 4.11 18.82
N LYS A 28 1.92 3.49 19.85
CA LYS A 28 1.55 2.13 20.30
C LYS A 28 0.13 2.06 20.86
N GLN A 29 -0.38 3.17 21.40
CA GLN A 29 -1.76 3.24 21.85
C GLN A 29 -2.74 3.26 20.66
N PHE A 30 -2.41 3.97 19.57
CA PHE A 30 -3.19 3.95 18.34
C PHE A 30 -3.21 2.56 17.70
N GLU A 31 -2.08 1.90 17.59
CA GLU A 31 -1.97 0.54 17.03
C GLU A 31 -2.89 -0.45 17.75
N ARG A 32 -2.90 -0.43 19.09
CA ARG A 32 -3.80 -1.28 19.89
C ARG A 32 -5.27 -0.96 19.64
N GLN A 33 -5.62 0.31 19.44
CA GLN A 33 -6.99 0.70 19.13
C GLN A 33 -7.41 0.23 17.74
N VAL A 34 -6.55 0.37 16.73
CA VAL A 34 -6.79 -0.14 15.37
C VAL A 34 -6.98 -1.66 15.40
N ILE A 35 -6.08 -2.39 16.06
CA ILE A 35 -6.19 -3.85 16.21
C ILE A 35 -7.50 -4.20 16.91
N LYS A 36 -7.83 -3.54 18.04
CA LYS A 36 -9.07 -3.80 18.77
C LYS A 36 -10.31 -3.59 17.89
N PHE A 37 -10.31 -2.54 17.09
CA PHE A 37 -11.41 -2.19 16.20
C PHE A 37 -11.59 -3.22 15.07
N LEU A 38 -10.50 -3.61 14.40
CA LEU A 38 -10.56 -4.52 13.25
C LEU A 38 -10.48 -6.01 13.60
N ARG A 39 -10.12 -6.39 14.85
CA ARG A 39 -9.74 -7.77 15.21
C ARG A 39 -10.74 -8.81 14.73
N LYS A 40 -12.03 -8.62 15.03
CA LYS A 40 -13.07 -9.59 14.68
C LYS A 40 -13.09 -9.85 13.18
N GLU A 41 -13.15 -8.78 12.40
CA GLU A 41 -13.27 -8.86 10.95
C GLU A 41 -12.00 -9.39 10.28
N ILE A 42 -10.81 -9.00 10.77
CA ILE A 42 -9.53 -9.56 10.30
C ILE A 42 -9.50 -11.08 10.48
N ILE A 43 -9.86 -11.58 11.66
CA ILE A 43 -9.85 -13.02 11.93
C ILE A 43 -10.89 -13.74 11.07
N THR A 44 -12.11 -13.21 10.97
CA THR A 44 -13.16 -13.77 10.13
C THR A 44 -12.73 -13.89 8.67
N ARG A 45 -12.15 -12.84 8.08
CA ARG A 45 -11.67 -12.86 6.70
C ARG A 45 -10.47 -13.78 6.51
N ALA A 46 -9.53 -13.79 7.44
CA ALA A 46 -8.39 -14.69 7.40
C ALA A 46 -8.83 -16.16 7.43
N ASP A 47 -9.77 -16.51 8.31
CA ASP A 47 -10.33 -17.87 8.38
C ASP A 47 -11.09 -18.24 7.10
N MET A 48 -11.77 -17.31 6.44
CA MET A 48 -12.39 -17.57 5.12
C MET A 48 -11.35 -17.91 4.05
N VAL A 49 -10.28 -17.12 3.94
CA VAL A 49 -9.25 -17.34 2.91
C VAL A 49 -8.35 -18.55 3.18
N MET A 50 -8.45 -19.20 4.34
CA MET A 50 -7.77 -20.48 4.61
C MET A 50 -8.20 -21.59 3.65
N TYR A 51 -9.40 -21.52 3.08
CA TYR A 51 -9.95 -22.52 2.17
C TYR A 51 -9.68 -22.22 0.69
N GLU A 52 -9.13 -21.04 0.38
CA GLU A 52 -8.90 -20.59 -0.99
C GLU A 52 -7.68 -21.26 -1.62
N ASN A 53 -7.78 -21.76 -2.85
CA ASN A 53 -6.61 -22.28 -3.57
C ASN A 53 -5.81 -21.15 -4.25
N PRO A 54 -4.50 -21.34 -4.49
CA PRO A 54 -3.73 -20.44 -5.33
C PRO A 54 -4.33 -20.35 -6.73
N VAL A 55 -4.45 -19.12 -7.23
CA VAL A 55 -4.81 -18.80 -8.61
C VAL A 55 -3.83 -17.72 -9.03
N THR A 56 -3.08 -17.95 -10.10
CA THR A 56 -2.05 -17.06 -10.63
C THR A 56 -2.42 -16.59 -12.03
N ILE A 57 -1.60 -15.73 -12.63
CA ILE A 57 -1.85 -15.24 -13.99
C ILE A 57 -1.89 -16.35 -15.04
N THR A 58 -1.20 -17.48 -14.82
CA THR A 58 -1.19 -18.59 -15.79
C THR A 58 -2.55 -19.27 -15.93
N SER A 59 -3.49 -19.01 -15.02
CA SER A 59 -4.88 -19.51 -15.10
C SER A 59 -5.74 -18.76 -16.13
N PHE A 60 -5.24 -17.66 -16.70
CA PHE A 60 -5.99 -16.79 -17.59
C PHE A 60 -5.21 -16.55 -18.87
N VAL A 61 -5.90 -16.59 -20.01
CA VAL A 61 -5.29 -16.34 -21.32
C VAL A 61 -6.07 -15.26 -22.03
N CYS A 62 -5.38 -14.22 -22.49
CA CYS A 62 -5.92 -13.24 -23.41
C CYS A 62 -5.30 -13.43 -24.80
N VAL A 63 -6.13 -13.74 -25.79
CA VAL A 63 -5.68 -13.89 -27.19
C VAL A 63 -5.10 -12.61 -27.79
N ARG A 64 -5.33 -11.45 -27.16
CA ARG A 64 -4.78 -10.15 -27.57
C ARG A 64 -3.40 -9.87 -26.94
N SER A 65 -2.95 -10.70 -26.00
CA SER A 65 -1.63 -10.56 -25.39
C SER A 65 -0.54 -10.96 -26.38
N ALA A 66 0.56 -10.20 -26.40
CA ALA A 66 1.78 -10.56 -27.10
C ALA A 66 2.77 -11.34 -26.23
N GLY A 67 2.48 -11.51 -24.93
CA GLY A 67 3.29 -12.26 -23.98
C GLY A 67 2.92 -13.73 -23.86
N GLY A 68 3.78 -14.50 -23.19
CA GLY A 68 3.53 -15.88 -22.83
C GLY A 68 2.60 -16.02 -21.61
N ILE A 69 2.29 -17.27 -21.25
CA ILE A 69 1.38 -17.59 -20.14
C ILE A 69 1.88 -17.08 -18.77
N HIS A 70 3.20 -16.93 -18.62
CA HIS A 70 3.84 -16.39 -17.41
C HIS A 70 4.00 -14.86 -17.44
N ASP A 71 3.56 -14.17 -18.49
CA ASP A 71 3.71 -12.73 -18.60
C ASP A 71 2.44 -11.99 -18.17
N PHE A 72 2.59 -10.98 -17.32
CA PHE A 72 1.46 -10.15 -16.91
C PHE A 72 0.94 -9.32 -18.10
N TYR A 73 -0.38 -9.35 -18.30
CA TYR A 73 -1.06 -8.64 -19.37
C TYR A 73 -2.25 -7.87 -18.81
N SER A 74 -2.39 -6.62 -19.25
CA SER A 74 -3.57 -5.80 -19.02
C SER A 74 -3.75 -4.83 -20.18
N GLU A 75 -4.93 -4.25 -20.29
CA GLU A 75 -5.24 -3.24 -21.31
C GLU A 75 -5.37 -1.85 -20.69
N GLY A 76 -5.04 -0.81 -21.46
CA GLY A 76 -5.17 0.56 -21.00
C GLY A 76 -6.62 0.90 -20.70
N ASP A 77 -6.92 1.20 -19.43
CA ASP A 77 -8.29 1.34 -18.92
C ASP A 77 -9.19 2.27 -19.75
N TYR A 78 -8.63 3.39 -20.21
CA TYR A 78 -9.37 4.48 -20.84
C TYR A 78 -9.31 4.45 -22.37
N TRP A 79 -8.98 3.31 -22.97
CA TRP A 79 -8.86 3.17 -24.42
C TRP A 79 -10.04 2.39 -25.00
N TRP A 80 -10.69 2.99 -25.98
CA TRP A 80 -11.95 2.53 -26.56
C TRP A 80 -11.84 2.35 -28.07
N PRO A 81 -12.64 1.44 -28.68
CA PRO A 81 -12.80 1.40 -30.13
C PRO A 81 -13.21 2.77 -30.67
N ASP A 82 -12.61 3.17 -31.80
CA ASP A 82 -13.01 4.37 -32.51
C ASP A 82 -14.30 4.08 -33.31
N PRO A 83 -15.44 4.74 -33.01
CA PRO A 83 -16.68 4.53 -33.78
C PRO A 83 -16.53 4.90 -35.25
N ALA A 84 -15.63 5.82 -35.58
CA ALA A 84 -15.36 6.24 -36.96
C ALA A 84 -14.45 5.25 -37.71
N ASN A 85 -13.66 4.45 -37.00
CA ASN A 85 -12.80 3.41 -37.57
C ASN A 85 -12.69 2.20 -36.61
N PRO A 86 -13.70 1.29 -36.60
CA PRO A 86 -13.76 0.19 -35.63
C PRO A 86 -12.56 -0.77 -35.67
N ASP A 87 -11.91 -0.90 -36.82
CA ASP A 87 -10.71 -1.72 -37.01
C ASP A 87 -9.40 -0.98 -36.69
N GLY A 88 -9.48 0.34 -36.51
CA GLY A 88 -8.35 1.21 -36.24
C GLY A 88 -7.81 1.13 -34.80
N PRO A 89 -6.74 1.90 -34.51
CA PRO A 89 -6.21 2.04 -33.16
C PRO A 89 -7.25 2.61 -32.21
N TYR A 90 -7.27 2.12 -30.96
CA TYR A 90 -8.16 2.68 -29.95
C TYR A 90 -7.88 4.17 -29.68
N ILE A 91 -8.90 4.87 -29.18
CA ILE A 91 -8.87 6.28 -28.78
C ILE A 91 -9.06 6.43 -27.27
N GLN A 92 -8.47 7.47 -26.69
CA GLN A 92 -8.50 7.69 -25.25
C GLN A 92 -9.76 8.44 -24.82
N ARG A 93 -10.38 8.02 -23.71
CA ARG A 93 -11.48 8.69 -23.00
C ARG A 93 -11.18 8.77 -21.50
N ASP A 94 -10.52 9.83 -21.06
CA ASP A 94 -9.96 9.91 -19.71
C ASP A 94 -11.02 9.72 -18.62
N GLY A 95 -10.73 8.81 -17.68
CA GLY A 95 -11.61 8.50 -16.55
C GLY A 95 -12.83 7.66 -16.89
N MET A 96 -13.00 7.22 -18.15
CA MET A 96 -14.06 6.29 -18.58
C MET A 96 -13.46 4.92 -18.86
N THR A 97 -13.63 3.98 -17.94
CA THR A 97 -13.07 2.63 -18.03
C THR A 97 -13.83 1.83 -19.09
N ASN A 98 -13.10 1.23 -20.03
CA ASN A 98 -13.65 0.32 -21.01
C ASN A 98 -14.00 -1.03 -20.33
N PRO A 99 -15.28 -1.44 -20.30
CA PRO A 99 -15.70 -2.69 -19.66
C PRO A 99 -15.22 -3.95 -20.40
N ASP A 100 -14.83 -3.83 -21.67
CA ASP A 100 -14.36 -4.97 -22.49
C ASP A 100 -12.87 -5.27 -22.31
N ASN A 101 -12.19 -4.52 -21.43
CA ASN A 101 -10.79 -4.73 -21.13
C ASN A 101 -10.57 -6.10 -20.47
N PHE A 102 -9.46 -6.74 -20.83
CA PHE A 102 -8.95 -7.87 -20.10
C PHE A 102 -8.36 -7.41 -18.76
N VAL A 103 -9.00 -7.84 -17.67
CA VAL A 103 -8.67 -7.44 -16.29
C VAL A 103 -8.31 -8.63 -15.39
N GLU A 104 -8.32 -9.86 -15.89
CA GLU A 104 -8.23 -11.06 -15.07
C GLU A 104 -6.87 -11.20 -14.35
N HIS A 105 -5.75 -10.83 -14.98
CA HIS A 105 -4.43 -10.86 -14.30
C HIS A 105 -4.39 -9.86 -13.13
N ARG A 106 -4.97 -8.66 -13.32
CA ARG A 106 -5.08 -7.65 -12.28
C ARG A 106 -5.96 -8.14 -11.12
N LYS A 107 -7.12 -8.73 -11.42
CA LYS A 107 -7.99 -9.34 -10.40
C LYS A 107 -7.29 -10.45 -9.62
N ALA A 108 -6.56 -11.32 -10.30
CA ALA A 108 -5.78 -12.38 -9.66
C ALA A 108 -4.73 -11.81 -8.70
N MET A 109 -4.04 -10.74 -9.09
CA MET A 109 -3.03 -10.08 -8.25
C MET A 109 -3.65 -9.33 -7.06
N ILE A 110 -4.77 -8.64 -7.25
CA ILE A 110 -5.54 -8.03 -6.16
C ILE A 110 -5.98 -9.12 -5.17
N ARG A 111 -6.49 -10.24 -5.66
CA ARG A 111 -6.88 -11.39 -4.83
C ARG A 111 -5.70 -11.93 -4.03
N LEU A 112 -4.52 -12.08 -4.63
CA LEU A 112 -3.30 -12.46 -3.90
C LEU A 112 -3.02 -11.48 -2.75
N SER A 113 -3.04 -10.17 -3.06
CA SER A 113 -2.79 -9.10 -2.09
C SER A 113 -3.77 -9.17 -0.90
N GLN A 114 -5.07 -9.32 -1.17
CA GLN A 114 -6.11 -9.46 -0.15
C GLN A 114 -5.93 -10.71 0.71
N ILE A 115 -5.64 -11.87 0.10
CA ILE A 115 -5.45 -13.13 0.81
C ILE A 115 -4.24 -13.02 1.73
N VAL A 116 -3.07 -12.69 1.17
CA VAL A 116 -1.81 -12.68 1.91
C VAL A 116 -1.79 -11.57 2.98
N GLY A 117 -2.37 -10.40 2.68
CA GLY A 117 -2.54 -9.31 3.64
C GLY A 117 -3.47 -9.69 4.81
N SER A 118 -4.57 -10.40 4.55
CA SER A 118 -5.49 -10.88 5.60
C SER A 118 -4.82 -11.93 6.50
N LEU A 119 -4.11 -12.90 5.89
CA LEU A 119 -3.39 -13.94 6.62
C LEU A 119 -2.26 -13.36 7.49
N ALA A 120 -1.47 -12.43 6.95
CA ALA A 120 -0.43 -11.76 7.72
C ALA A 120 -0.99 -10.90 8.85
N SER A 121 -2.12 -10.23 8.63
CA SER A 121 -2.82 -9.47 9.68
C SER A 121 -3.26 -10.38 10.82
N ALA A 122 -3.86 -11.53 10.51
CA ALA A 122 -4.28 -12.49 11.52
C ALA A 122 -3.09 -13.09 12.28
N TYR A 123 -2.02 -13.49 11.57
CA TYR A 123 -0.78 -13.96 12.20
C TYR A 123 -0.19 -12.91 13.16
N LYS A 124 -0.14 -11.64 12.76
CA LYS A 124 0.36 -10.57 13.63
C LYS A 124 -0.48 -10.39 14.91
N ILE A 125 -1.78 -10.69 14.83
CA ILE A 125 -2.73 -10.55 15.93
C ILE A 125 -2.75 -11.76 16.87
N THR A 126 -2.49 -12.97 16.36
CA THR A 126 -2.66 -14.24 17.09
C THR A 126 -1.36 -15.00 17.34
N GLY A 127 -0.34 -14.81 16.51
CA GLY A 127 0.86 -15.63 16.47
C GLY A 127 0.66 -17.03 15.85
N ASP A 128 -0.51 -17.30 15.25
CA ASP A 128 -0.86 -18.63 14.74
C ASP A 128 -0.24 -18.90 13.36
N GLU A 129 0.72 -19.83 13.31
CA GLU A 129 1.49 -20.18 12.11
C GLU A 129 0.65 -20.89 11.02
N LYS A 130 -0.60 -21.29 11.29
CA LYS A 130 -1.51 -21.81 10.25
C LYS A 130 -1.70 -20.79 9.12
N TYR A 131 -1.81 -19.51 9.48
CA TYR A 131 -1.98 -18.42 8.50
C TYR A 131 -0.72 -18.24 7.65
N VAL A 132 0.46 -18.39 8.25
CA VAL A 132 1.74 -18.30 7.56
C VAL A 132 1.89 -19.44 6.56
N SER A 133 1.61 -20.68 6.99
CA SER A 133 1.66 -21.87 6.14
C SER A 133 0.76 -21.71 4.91
N LYS A 134 -0.46 -21.19 5.10
CA LYS A 134 -1.38 -20.89 4.00
C LYS A 134 -0.83 -19.81 3.08
N ALA A 135 -0.34 -18.70 3.62
CA ALA A 135 0.20 -17.60 2.80
C ALA A 135 1.35 -18.09 1.92
N PHE A 136 2.27 -18.90 2.46
CA PHE A 136 3.40 -19.45 1.71
C PHE A 136 2.99 -20.42 0.60
N THR A 137 1.80 -21.04 0.69
CA THR A 137 1.23 -21.81 -0.43
C THR A 137 0.89 -20.91 -1.62
N HIS A 138 0.31 -19.74 -1.37
CA HIS A 138 0.03 -18.76 -2.44
C HIS A 138 1.32 -18.12 -2.99
N LEU A 139 2.27 -17.78 -2.11
CA LEU A 139 3.55 -17.19 -2.50
C LEU A 139 4.37 -18.14 -3.39
N LYS A 140 4.37 -19.44 -3.08
CA LYS A 140 5.02 -20.46 -3.92
C LYS A 140 4.47 -20.43 -5.34
N ALA A 141 3.15 -20.51 -5.49
CA ALA A 141 2.51 -20.53 -6.81
C ALA A 141 2.84 -19.26 -7.62
N TRP A 142 2.79 -18.08 -6.99
CA TRP A 142 3.00 -16.82 -7.71
C TRP A 142 4.45 -16.53 -8.11
N PHE A 143 5.43 -17.01 -7.35
CA PHE A 143 6.81 -16.51 -7.47
C PHE A 143 7.89 -17.58 -7.62
N ALA A 144 7.59 -18.85 -7.36
CA ALA A 144 8.61 -19.89 -7.30
C ALA A 144 8.25 -21.19 -8.02
N ASP A 145 6.97 -21.47 -8.22
CA ASP A 145 6.52 -22.67 -8.92
C ASP A 145 6.62 -22.48 -10.44
N PRO A 146 7.46 -23.24 -11.17
CA PRO A 146 7.71 -23.00 -12.59
C PRO A 146 6.47 -23.21 -13.46
N GLU A 147 5.44 -23.93 -13.00
CA GLU A 147 4.20 -24.11 -13.76
C GLU A 147 3.24 -22.93 -13.62
N THR A 148 3.38 -22.11 -12.57
CA THR A 148 2.37 -21.09 -12.22
C THR A 148 2.93 -19.70 -11.93
N MET A 149 4.25 -19.54 -11.81
CA MET A 149 4.88 -18.28 -11.45
C MET A 149 4.63 -17.18 -12.49
N MET A 150 4.54 -15.94 -12.03
CA MET A 150 4.59 -14.78 -12.91
C MET A 150 6.05 -14.45 -13.23
N ASN A 151 6.37 -14.00 -14.44
CA ASN A 151 7.70 -13.46 -14.77
C ASN A 151 7.89 -12.09 -14.09
N PRO A 152 9.10 -11.76 -13.58
CA PRO A 152 9.38 -10.50 -12.90
C PRO A 152 9.52 -9.31 -13.85
N SER A 153 8.51 -9.05 -14.69
CA SER A 153 8.47 -7.92 -15.63
C SER A 153 7.04 -7.50 -16.01
N LEU A 154 6.86 -6.27 -16.49
CA LEU A 154 5.60 -5.76 -17.05
C LEU A 154 5.76 -5.32 -18.51
N LEU A 155 6.26 -6.23 -19.35
CA LEU A 155 6.44 -5.96 -20.77
C LEU A 155 5.12 -5.77 -21.53
N TYR A 156 4.02 -6.34 -21.03
CA TYR A 156 2.72 -6.34 -21.72
C TYR A 156 1.59 -5.71 -20.90
N ALA A 157 1.94 -4.86 -19.94
CA ALA A 157 0.97 -4.14 -19.13
C ALA A 157 0.40 -2.92 -19.85
N GLN A 158 -0.91 -2.69 -19.68
CA GLN A 158 -1.69 -1.63 -20.29
C GLN A 158 -1.49 -1.48 -21.80
N ALA A 159 -1.53 -2.61 -22.53
CA ALA A 159 -1.56 -2.66 -23.98
C ALA A 159 -2.71 -1.80 -24.56
N ILE A 160 -2.51 -1.30 -25.77
CA ILE A 160 -3.52 -0.54 -26.51
C ILE A 160 -3.61 -1.10 -27.91
N LYS A 161 -4.80 -1.60 -28.28
CA LYS A 161 -5.07 -2.16 -29.62
C LYS A 161 -4.62 -1.16 -30.70
N GLY A 162 -3.82 -1.66 -31.64
CA GLY A 162 -3.30 -0.89 -32.77
C GLY A 162 -2.23 0.15 -32.43
N ARG A 163 -1.70 0.18 -31.20
CA ARG A 163 -0.65 1.13 -30.79
C ARG A 163 0.53 0.49 -30.07
N TYR A 164 0.28 -0.25 -28.99
CA TYR A 164 1.33 -0.76 -28.10
C TYR A 164 0.95 -2.13 -27.52
N THR A 165 1.93 -3.01 -27.38
CA THR A 165 1.77 -4.31 -26.69
C THR A 165 1.95 -4.20 -25.18
N GLY A 166 2.55 -3.12 -24.69
CA GLY A 166 2.69 -2.73 -23.29
C GLY A 166 3.32 -1.33 -23.19
N ARG A 167 3.32 -0.71 -22.00
CA ARG A 167 3.85 0.66 -21.79
C ARG A 167 4.14 0.99 -20.33
N GLY A 168 4.92 2.05 -20.10
CA GLY A 168 5.32 2.54 -18.77
C GLY A 168 4.18 2.78 -17.79
N ILE A 169 3.07 3.37 -18.23
CA ILE A 169 1.89 3.62 -17.39
C ILE A 169 1.32 2.32 -16.78
N GLY A 170 1.60 1.16 -17.37
CA GLY A 170 1.21 -0.15 -16.85
C GLY A 170 1.91 -0.59 -15.58
N ILE A 171 3.03 0.03 -15.22
CA ILE A 171 3.81 -0.28 -14.01
C ILE A 171 2.97 -0.11 -12.73
N ILE A 172 1.98 0.79 -12.76
CA ILE A 172 1.03 0.98 -11.66
C ILE A 172 0.17 -0.25 -11.37
N ASP A 173 0.01 -1.20 -12.30
CA ASP A 173 -0.84 -2.38 -12.09
C ASP A 173 -0.29 -3.29 -10.98
N THR A 174 1.02 -3.24 -10.68
CA THR A 174 1.66 -4.05 -9.62
C THR A 174 1.76 -3.38 -8.25
N ILE A 175 1.19 -2.19 -8.04
CA ILE A 175 1.17 -1.59 -6.70
C ILE A 175 0.56 -2.53 -5.65
N GLN A 176 -0.28 -3.47 -6.07
CA GLN A 176 -0.91 -4.49 -5.23
C GLN A 176 0.10 -5.44 -4.57
N LEU A 177 1.26 -5.65 -5.20
CA LEU A 177 2.34 -6.47 -4.66
C LEU A 177 3.04 -5.81 -3.46
N MET A 178 2.88 -4.50 -3.23
CA MET A 178 3.49 -3.83 -2.08
C MET A 178 3.01 -4.44 -0.75
N GLU A 179 1.72 -4.78 -0.67
CA GLU A 179 1.12 -5.35 0.54
C GLU A 179 1.53 -6.81 0.70
N VAL A 180 1.70 -7.54 -0.41
CA VAL A 180 2.30 -8.89 -0.43
C VAL A 180 3.72 -8.84 0.11
N ALA A 181 4.55 -7.90 -0.36
CA ALA A 181 5.92 -7.73 0.13
C ALA A 181 5.97 -7.41 1.62
N GLN A 182 5.08 -6.53 2.11
CA GLN A 182 5.00 -6.24 3.53
C GLN A 182 4.52 -7.43 4.36
N ALA A 183 3.54 -8.19 3.87
CA ALA A 183 3.06 -9.39 4.53
C ALA A 183 4.16 -10.46 4.64
N ILE A 184 4.99 -10.63 3.62
CA ILE A 184 6.18 -11.51 3.69
C ILE A 184 7.08 -11.07 4.85
N ARG A 185 7.41 -9.77 4.97
CA ARG A 185 8.24 -9.25 6.08
C ARG A 185 7.65 -9.53 7.46
N VAL A 186 6.32 -9.47 7.60
CA VAL A 186 5.64 -9.79 8.86
C VAL A 186 5.78 -11.27 9.22
N MET A 187 5.76 -12.16 8.22
CA MET A 187 5.71 -13.61 8.43
C MET A 187 7.05 -14.32 8.31
N GLU A 188 8.08 -13.71 7.70
CA GLU A 188 9.33 -14.38 7.29
C GLU A 188 10.12 -15.03 8.44
N ASN A 189 9.88 -14.62 9.69
CA ASN A 189 10.56 -15.16 10.87
C ASN A 189 9.76 -16.24 11.60
N ALA A 190 8.57 -16.61 11.14
CA ALA A 190 7.80 -17.72 11.72
C ALA A 190 8.56 -19.05 11.55
N LYS A 191 8.33 -19.99 12.47
CA LYS A 191 9.08 -21.26 12.54
C LYS A 191 8.72 -22.19 11.38
N CYS A 192 7.47 -22.19 10.93
CA CYS A 192 6.99 -23.00 9.80
C CYS A 192 7.52 -22.58 8.42
N VAL A 193 8.24 -21.45 8.31
CA VAL A 193 8.70 -20.92 7.03
C VAL A 193 9.81 -21.79 6.44
N ASP A 194 9.56 -22.33 5.24
CA ASP A 194 10.60 -22.92 4.40
C ASP A 194 11.55 -21.82 3.90
N ARG A 195 12.82 -21.93 4.32
CA ARG A 195 13.87 -20.96 4.01
C ARG A 195 14.28 -20.97 2.54
N GLN A 196 14.20 -22.11 1.86
CA GLN A 196 14.51 -22.19 0.43
C GLN A 196 13.42 -21.50 -0.39
N LEU A 197 12.15 -21.78 -0.05
CA LEU A 197 11.01 -21.09 -0.67
C LEU A 197 11.06 -19.57 -0.42
N LEU A 198 11.32 -19.14 0.82
CA LEU A 198 11.47 -17.71 1.13
C LEU A 198 12.57 -17.06 0.27
N ALA A 199 13.71 -17.72 0.12
CA ALA A 199 14.81 -17.23 -0.72
C ALA A 199 14.40 -17.11 -2.19
N ALA A 200 13.69 -18.10 -2.74
CA ALA A 200 13.17 -18.06 -4.11
C ALA A 200 12.17 -16.90 -4.32
N VAL A 201 11.23 -16.72 -3.39
CA VAL A 201 10.28 -15.59 -3.43
C VAL A 201 11.02 -14.25 -3.37
N LYS A 202 12.02 -14.09 -2.49
CA LYS A 202 12.84 -12.86 -2.45
C LYS A 202 13.71 -12.66 -3.68
N SER A 203 14.16 -13.73 -4.32
CA SER A 203 14.87 -13.66 -5.62
C SER A 203 13.98 -13.03 -6.67
N TRP A 204 12.72 -13.49 -6.78
CA TRP A 204 11.75 -12.92 -7.70
C TRP A 204 11.58 -11.39 -7.53
N PHE A 205 11.43 -10.92 -6.28
CA PHE A 205 11.35 -9.48 -6.00
C PHE A 205 12.66 -8.73 -6.30
N THR A 206 13.81 -9.39 -6.16
CA THR A 206 15.12 -8.82 -6.50
C THR A 206 15.26 -8.65 -8.01
N GLU A 207 14.89 -9.66 -8.79
CA GLU A 207 14.86 -9.61 -10.25
C GLU A 207 13.86 -8.57 -10.75
N TYR A 208 12.69 -8.49 -10.13
CA TYR A 208 11.69 -7.49 -10.50
C TYR A 208 12.16 -6.06 -10.18
N LEU A 209 12.83 -5.86 -9.04
CA LEU A 209 13.48 -4.59 -8.72
C LEU A 209 14.54 -4.20 -9.75
N GLU A 210 15.39 -5.14 -10.18
CA GLU A 210 16.37 -4.88 -11.23
C GLU A 210 15.68 -4.41 -12.52
N TRP A 211 14.61 -5.09 -12.93
CA TRP A 211 13.82 -4.69 -14.08
C TRP A 211 13.19 -3.29 -13.90
N LEU A 212 12.62 -3.00 -12.72
CA LEU A 212 12.07 -1.68 -12.38
C LEU A 212 13.14 -0.57 -12.40
N MET A 213 14.37 -0.85 -12.01
CA MET A 213 15.43 0.16 -11.99
C MET A 213 16.04 0.41 -13.37
N THR A 214 15.93 -0.53 -14.30
CA THR A 214 16.71 -0.52 -15.55
C THR A 214 15.87 -0.35 -16.82
N HIS A 215 14.68 -0.95 -16.88
CA HIS A 215 13.87 -1.01 -18.09
C HIS A 215 13.25 0.36 -18.45
N GLN A 216 13.14 0.66 -19.75
CA GLN A 216 12.66 1.97 -20.22
C GLN A 216 11.24 2.29 -19.75
N TYR A 217 10.32 1.32 -19.80
CA TYR A 217 8.94 1.51 -19.31
C TYR A 217 8.90 1.97 -17.86
N SER A 218 9.75 1.39 -17.02
CA SER A 218 9.82 1.75 -15.61
C SER A 218 10.47 3.13 -15.42
N LYS A 219 11.47 3.49 -16.23
CA LYS A 219 12.04 4.85 -16.25
C LYS A 219 11.02 5.90 -16.68
N ASP A 220 10.16 5.58 -17.64
CA ASP A 220 9.08 6.49 -18.07
C ASP A 220 8.08 6.72 -16.93
N GLU A 221 7.67 5.64 -16.24
CA GLU A 221 6.77 5.72 -15.08
C GLU A 221 7.39 6.51 -13.92
N MET A 222 8.64 6.20 -13.58
CA MET A 222 9.41 6.87 -12.53
C MET A 222 9.47 8.39 -12.75
N ASN A 223 9.49 8.84 -14.01
CA ASN A 223 9.61 10.24 -14.41
C ASN A 223 8.27 10.91 -14.76
N ALA A 224 7.14 10.25 -14.52
CA ALA A 224 5.84 10.89 -14.56
C ALA A 224 5.76 12.06 -13.56
N ARG A 225 4.81 12.97 -13.76
CA ARG A 225 4.66 14.20 -12.94
C ARG A 225 3.55 14.12 -11.89
N ASN A 226 2.85 13.00 -11.81
CA ASN A 226 1.65 12.81 -11.02
C ASN A 226 1.74 11.52 -10.19
N ASN A 227 0.60 11.02 -9.72
CA ASN A 227 0.47 9.79 -8.94
C ASN A 227 1.27 8.59 -9.47
N HIS A 228 1.50 8.45 -10.78
CA HIS A 228 2.31 7.37 -11.34
C HIS A 228 3.74 7.35 -10.77
N ALA A 229 4.40 8.51 -10.66
CA ALA A 229 5.74 8.57 -10.10
C ALA A 229 5.75 8.31 -8.58
N THR A 230 4.68 8.71 -7.88
CA THR A 230 4.50 8.40 -6.46
C THR A 230 4.33 6.90 -6.25
N CYS A 231 3.45 6.27 -7.02
CA CYS A 231 3.19 4.83 -6.98
C CYS A 231 4.44 4.02 -7.34
N TRP A 232 5.22 4.49 -8.31
CA TRP A 232 6.51 3.89 -8.65
C TRP A 232 7.45 3.87 -7.44
N VAL A 233 7.66 5.02 -6.79
CA VAL A 233 8.55 5.11 -5.61
C VAL A 233 8.01 4.26 -4.47
N MET A 234 6.69 4.29 -4.22
CA MET A 234 6.04 3.52 -3.17
C MET A 234 6.31 2.01 -3.32
N GLN A 235 6.09 1.43 -4.51
CA GLN A 235 6.29 0.00 -4.72
C GLN A 235 7.76 -0.40 -4.73
N VAL A 236 8.63 0.41 -5.36
CA VAL A 236 10.09 0.15 -5.39
C VAL A 236 10.66 0.18 -3.99
N ALA A 237 10.27 1.14 -3.16
CA ALA A 237 10.66 1.20 -1.76
C ALA A 237 10.18 -0.03 -0.96
N ALA A 238 8.93 -0.48 -1.18
CA ALA A 238 8.39 -1.65 -0.51
C ALA A 238 9.19 -2.92 -0.84
N PHE A 239 9.53 -3.13 -2.12
CA PHE A 239 10.30 -4.28 -2.56
C PHE A 239 11.76 -4.19 -2.10
N ALA A 240 12.40 -3.03 -2.21
CA ALA A 240 13.78 -2.81 -1.75
C ALA A 240 13.91 -3.09 -0.24
N ARG A 241 12.88 -2.71 0.54
CA ARG A 241 12.82 -3.02 1.97
C ARG A 241 12.68 -4.52 2.27
N LEU A 242 11.97 -5.28 1.43
CA LEU A 242 11.85 -6.74 1.55
C LEU A 242 13.18 -7.46 1.24
N THR A 243 13.88 -7.01 0.19
CA THR A 243 15.12 -7.60 -0.29
C THR A 243 16.36 -7.07 0.45
N GLY A 244 16.22 -5.98 1.20
CA GLY A 244 17.29 -5.39 1.99
C GLY A 244 18.20 -4.43 1.21
N ASP A 245 17.79 -3.96 0.03
CA ASP A 245 18.57 -3.06 -0.80
C ASP A 245 18.53 -1.61 -0.29
N GLN A 246 19.51 -1.25 0.54
CA GLN A 246 19.62 0.09 1.10
C GLN A 246 19.95 1.17 0.05
N LYS A 247 20.61 0.82 -1.05
CA LYS A 247 20.96 1.82 -2.09
C LYS A 247 19.70 2.29 -2.80
N ILE A 248 18.79 1.36 -3.13
CA ILE A 248 17.50 1.71 -3.72
C ILE A 248 16.62 2.46 -2.71
N MET A 249 16.66 2.11 -1.43
CA MET A 249 15.96 2.87 -0.37
C MET A 249 16.44 4.33 -0.30
N ASP A 250 17.76 4.56 -0.31
CA ASP A 250 18.34 5.91 -0.29
C ASP A 250 18.02 6.70 -1.55
N PHE A 251 18.03 6.05 -2.72
CA PHE A 251 17.58 6.64 -3.97
C PHE A 251 16.11 7.09 -3.89
N CYS A 252 15.23 6.25 -3.36
CA CYS A 252 13.81 6.58 -3.19
C CYS A 252 13.60 7.74 -2.19
N ARG A 253 14.38 7.79 -1.09
CA ARG A 253 14.37 8.93 -0.15
C ARG A 253 14.74 10.24 -0.82
N ALA A 254 15.79 10.24 -1.64
CA ALA A 254 16.20 11.41 -2.41
C ALA A 254 15.10 11.81 -3.41
N ARG A 255 14.54 10.87 -4.17
CA ARG A 255 13.41 11.17 -5.08
C ARG A 255 12.21 11.79 -4.37
N TYR A 256 11.85 11.30 -3.19
CA TYR A 256 10.74 11.90 -2.43
C TYR A 256 11.02 13.37 -2.08
N ARG A 257 12.20 13.65 -1.51
CA ARG A 257 12.59 15.00 -1.06
C ARG A 257 12.80 15.98 -2.20
N ASP A 258 13.44 15.52 -3.27
CA ASP A 258 13.98 16.41 -4.31
C ASP A 258 13.06 16.48 -5.55
N ILE A 259 12.19 15.47 -5.75
CA ILE A 259 11.37 15.35 -6.95
C ILE A 259 9.88 15.29 -6.62
N LEU A 260 9.42 14.35 -5.79
CA LEU A 260 7.99 14.11 -5.59
C LEU A 260 7.32 15.26 -4.82
N LEU A 261 7.67 15.43 -3.54
CA LEU A 261 7.02 16.41 -2.68
C LEU A 261 7.11 17.85 -3.22
N PRO A 262 8.29 18.38 -3.61
CA PRO A 262 8.40 19.78 -4.04
C PRO A 262 7.66 20.08 -5.35
N ASN A 263 7.57 19.12 -6.28
CA ASN A 263 7.03 19.37 -7.62
C ASN A 263 5.57 18.93 -7.79
N GLN A 264 5.06 17.98 -6.99
CA GLN A 264 3.68 17.52 -7.12
C GLN A 264 2.69 18.27 -6.21
N MET A 265 3.15 18.71 -5.03
CA MET A 265 2.29 19.39 -4.06
C MET A 265 2.32 20.91 -4.29
N ALA A 266 1.17 21.56 -4.29
CA ALA A 266 1.05 23.01 -4.29
C ALA A 266 1.23 23.59 -2.88
N PRO A 267 1.48 24.91 -2.73
CA PRO A 267 1.67 25.53 -1.42
C PRO A 267 0.50 25.37 -0.45
N ASP A 268 -0.72 25.09 -0.89
CA ASP A 268 -1.89 24.85 -0.03
C ASP A 268 -2.02 23.39 0.45
N GLY A 269 -1.17 22.48 -0.04
CA GLY A 269 -1.24 21.05 0.26
C GLY A 269 -1.95 20.22 -0.82
N SER A 270 -2.56 20.85 -1.81
CA SER A 270 -3.23 20.16 -2.91
C SER A 270 -2.23 19.51 -3.88
N PHE A 271 -2.73 18.60 -4.73
CA PHE A 271 -1.96 18.01 -5.84
C PHE A 271 -2.59 18.42 -7.18
N PRO A 272 -2.10 19.50 -7.83
CA PRO A 272 -2.76 20.08 -9.00
C PRO A 272 -2.95 19.11 -10.18
N GLU A 273 -1.99 18.20 -10.37
CA GLU A 273 -2.02 17.19 -11.43
C GLU A 273 -3.16 16.17 -11.26
N GLU A 274 -3.60 15.96 -10.02
CA GLU A 274 -4.74 15.10 -9.69
C GLU A 274 -6.06 15.86 -9.76
N LEU A 275 -6.06 17.11 -9.28
CA LEU A 275 -7.24 17.99 -9.32
C LEU A 275 -7.69 18.35 -10.75
N ARG A 276 -6.80 18.30 -11.74
CA ARG A 276 -7.14 18.56 -13.16
C ARG A 276 -7.72 17.35 -13.90
N ARG A 277 -7.90 16.21 -13.22
CA ARG A 277 -8.41 14.97 -13.84
C ARG A 277 -9.93 14.95 -13.87
N THR A 278 -10.49 14.00 -14.61
CA THR A 278 -11.95 13.75 -14.65
C THR A 278 -12.48 13.03 -13.40
N LYS A 279 -11.59 12.48 -12.57
CA LYS A 279 -11.90 11.90 -11.25
C LYS A 279 -11.05 12.56 -10.14
N PRO A 280 -11.12 13.88 -9.97
CA PRO A 280 -10.15 14.61 -9.15
C PRO A 280 -10.20 14.25 -7.67
N TYR A 281 -11.34 13.80 -7.15
CA TYR A 281 -11.47 13.39 -5.75
C TYR A 281 -10.78 12.04 -5.53
N GLY A 282 -11.12 11.02 -6.32
CA GLY A 282 -10.48 9.71 -6.29
C GLY A 282 -8.96 9.77 -6.51
N TYR A 283 -8.48 10.56 -7.48
CA TYR A 283 -7.05 10.72 -7.71
C TYR A 283 -6.33 11.43 -6.55
N SER A 284 -6.98 12.41 -5.91
CA SER A 284 -6.41 13.10 -4.75
C SER A 284 -6.28 12.18 -3.54
N LEU A 285 -7.30 11.36 -3.26
CA LEU A 285 -7.27 10.34 -2.20
C LEU A 285 -6.15 9.33 -2.46
N PHE A 286 -6.13 8.77 -3.68
CA PHE A 286 -5.16 7.76 -4.09
C PHE A 286 -3.71 8.23 -4.01
N ASN A 287 -3.40 9.42 -4.53
CA ASN A 287 -2.03 9.93 -4.48
C ASN A 287 -1.60 10.25 -3.04
N LEU A 288 -2.50 10.76 -2.20
CA LEU A 288 -2.19 11.05 -0.80
C LEU A 288 -1.92 9.78 0.01
N ASP A 289 -2.65 8.70 -0.24
CA ASP A 289 -2.34 7.39 0.33
C ASP A 289 -0.95 6.92 -0.13
N ALA A 290 -0.64 7.03 -1.43
CA ALA A 290 0.66 6.65 -1.95
C ALA A 290 1.83 7.48 -1.38
N MET A 291 1.63 8.79 -1.19
CA MET A 291 2.59 9.67 -0.51
C MET A 291 2.78 9.27 0.96
N THR A 292 1.70 8.96 1.67
CA THR A 292 1.76 8.53 3.07
C THR A 292 2.57 7.24 3.20
N MET A 293 2.27 6.25 2.36
CA MET A 293 2.97 4.97 2.36
C MET A 293 4.44 5.12 1.97
N THR A 294 4.75 5.99 1.01
CA THR A 294 6.13 6.32 0.63
C THR A 294 6.90 6.84 1.84
N CYS A 295 6.35 7.80 2.58
CA CYS A 295 6.99 8.35 3.77
C CYS A 295 7.16 7.30 4.86
N LEU A 296 6.12 6.49 5.13
CA LEU A 296 6.16 5.45 6.15
C LEU A 296 7.20 4.38 5.84
N ILE A 297 7.28 3.95 4.57
CA ILE A 297 8.20 2.89 4.16
C ILE A 297 9.65 3.34 4.24
N LEU A 298 9.91 4.56 3.79
CA LEU A 298 11.26 5.11 3.66
C LEU A 298 11.79 5.72 4.95
N SER A 299 10.92 5.98 5.93
CA SER A 299 11.36 6.56 7.20
C SER A 299 12.10 5.56 8.09
N ASP A 300 13.14 6.04 8.76
CA ASP A 300 13.86 5.31 9.80
C ASP A 300 14.40 6.28 10.86
N LYS A 301 15.15 5.78 11.84
CA LYS A 301 15.73 6.58 12.93
C LYS A 301 16.61 7.76 12.48
N ASN A 302 17.15 7.70 11.26
CA ASN A 302 18.06 8.71 10.70
C ASN A 302 17.42 9.51 9.55
N ASN A 303 16.32 9.01 8.99
CA ASN A 303 15.62 9.59 7.85
C ASN A 303 14.13 9.74 8.20
N ASP A 304 13.72 10.85 8.80
CA ASP A 304 12.31 11.10 9.08
C ASP A 304 11.66 11.84 7.90
N LEU A 305 10.95 11.11 7.04
CA LEU A 305 10.18 11.70 5.93
C LEU A 305 8.75 12.06 6.32
N ILE A 306 8.26 11.56 7.46
CA ILE A 306 6.93 11.88 8.00
C ILE A 306 6.90 13.34 8.45
N SER A 307 7.94 13.78 9.18
CA SER A 307 8.09 15.16 9.65
C SER A 307 8.81 16.07 8.64
N TYR A 308 9.27 15.53 7.51
CA TYR A 308 9.98 16.32 6.50
C TYR A 308 9.10 17.42 5.91
N GLN A 309 9.70 18.60 5.77
CA GLN A 309 9.08 19.77 5.18
C GLN A 309 10.06 20.45 4.23
N THR A 310 9.55 20.88 3.07
CA THR A 310 10.26 21.73 2.12
C THR A 310 10.40 23.16 2.65
N ALA A 311 11.31 23.96 2.09
CA ALA A 311 11.52 25.34 2.53
C ALA A 311 10.27 26.24 2.36
N ASP A 312 9.41 25.95 1.38
CA ASP A 312 8.13 26.63 1.13
C ASP A 312 6.94 25.99 1.86
N GLY A 313 7.21 25.04 2.76
CA GLY A 313 6.26 24.55 3.74
C GLY A 313 5.38 23.37 3.30
N LYS A 314 5.63 22.75 2.14
CA LYS A 314 4.96 21.50 1.72
C LYS A 314 5.43 20.34 2.59
N SER A 315 4.49 19.51 3.05
CA SER A 315 4.75 18.34 3.90
C SER A 315 3.61 17.33 3.77
N LEU A 316 3.85 16.08 4.19
CA LEU A 316 2.80 15.06 4.25
C LEU A 316 1.60 15.53 5.08
N LYS A 317 1.86 16.11 6.25
CA LYS A 317 0.82 16.66 7.15
C LYS A 317 -0.07 17.68 6.43
N LYS A 318 0.53 18.55 5.63
CA LYS A 318 -0.20 19.57 4.86
C LYS A 318 -1.12 18.96 3.80
N GLY A 319 -0.69 17.89 3.14
CA GLY A 319 -1.54 17.15 2.20
C GLY A 319 -2.76 16.52 2.89
N ILE A 320 -2.56 15.94 4.08
CA ILE A 320 -3.67 15.41 4.89
C ILE A 320 -4.60 16.53 5.34
N GLU A 321 -4.07 17.64 5.84
CA GLU A 321 -4.86 18.80 6.27
C GLU A 321 -5.65 19.44 5.13
N PHE A 322 -5.11 19.45 3.91
CA PHE A 322 -5.82 19.90 2.72
C PHE A 322 -7.02 19.00 2.39
N LEU A 323 -6.84 17.67 2.37
CA LEU A 323 -7.87 16.76 1.90
C LEU A 323 -8.91 16.40 2.97
N TYR A 324 -8.53 16.42 4.24
CA TYR A 324 -9.36 15.99 5.37
C TYR A 324 -10.75 16.67 5.48
N PRO A 325 -10.90 17.99 5.26
CA PRO A 325 -12.22 18.64 5.25
C PRO A 325 -13.19 18.04 4.23
N PHE A 326 -12.70 17.58 3.08
CA PHE A 326 -13.50 16.98 2.02
C PHE A 326 -13.78 15.48 2.24
N VAL A 327 -13.00 14.83 3.09
CA VAL A 327 -13.22 13.44 3.51
C VAL A 327 -14.30 13.38 4.58
N THR A 328 -14.28 14.34 5.51
CA THR A 328 -15.27 14.45 6.58
C THR A 328 -16.61 14.99 6.10
N ASP A 329 -16.58 15.87 5.10
CA ASP A 329 -17.77 16.46 4.50
C ASP A 329 -17.54 16.66 3.00
N LYS A 330 -18.00 15.68 2.23
CA LYS A 330 -17.80 15.63 0.78
C LYS A 330 -18.55 16.73 0.03
N ASP A 331 -19.60 17.31 0.62
CA ASP A 331 -20.33 18.45 0.05
C ASP A 331 -19.49 19.74 0.04
N LYS A 332 -18.40 19.78 0.81
CA LYS A 332 -17.41 20.87 0.73
C LYS A 332 -16.51 20.81 -0.49
N TRP A 333 -16.53 19.71 -1.27
CA TRP A 333 -15.66 19.56 -2.44
C TRP A 333 -16.02 20.59 -3.52
N THR A 334 -15.11 21.53 -3.76
CA THR A 334 -15.33 22.63 -4.72
C THR A 334 -14.81 22.36 -6.13
N TYR A 335 -14.19 21.21 -6.37
CA TYR A 335 -13.71 20.80 -7.69
C TYR A 335 -14.78 19.97 -8.41
N PRO A 336 -14.63 19.67 -9.71
CA PRO A 336 -15.58 18.81 -10.42
C PRO A 336 -15.78 17.47 -9.70
N HIS A 337 -17.00 16.94 -9.78
CA HIS A 337 -17.30 15.60 -9.31
C HIS A 337 -16.60 14.58 -10.20
N ASP A 338 -16.25 13.44 -9.62
CA ASP A 338 -15.71 12.31 -10.36
C ASP A 338 -16.74 11.80 -11.38
N VAL A 339 -16.34 11.70 -12.64
CA VAL A 339 -17.23 11.25 -13.73
C VAL A 339 -17.70 9.81 -13.57
N MET A 340 -17.00 9.01 -12.75
CA MET A 340 -17.39 7.67 -12.31
C MET A 340 -16.93 7.45 -10.88
N TYR A 341 -17.67 6.63 -10.16
CA TYR A 341 -17.37 6.20 -8.80
C TYR A 341 -17.36 7.32 -7.75
N TRP A 342 -18.06 8.43 -8.01
CA TRP A 342 -18.16 9.53 -7.06
C TRP A 342 -18.68 9.04 -5.71
N ASP A 343 -19.81 8.34 -5.70
CA ASP A 343 -20.55 7.95 -4.48
C ASP A 343 -19.83 6.92 -3.61
N GLU A 344 -18.90 6.17 -4.21
CA GLU A 344 -18.11 5.14 -3.56
C GLU A 344 -16.92 5.68 -2.77
N TRP A 345 -16.59 6.96 -2.95
CA TRP A 345 -15.56 7.67 -2.17
C TRP A 345 -16.18 8.57 -1.09
N PRO A 346 -15.49 8.79 0.05
CA PRO A 346 -14.24 8.15 0.46
C PRO A 346 -14.46 6.80 1.16
N VAL A 347 -13.40 5.99 1.23
CA VAL A 347 -13.32 4.79 2.07
C VAL A 347 -12.36 5.03 3.24
N ALA A 348 -12.11 4.04 4.09
CA ALA A 348 -11.23 4.14 5.24
C ALA A 348 -9.74 4.28 4.83
N GLN A 349 -9.37 5.46 4.32
CA GLN A 349 -8.09 5.71 3.66
C GLN A 349 -6.89 5.51 4.60
N PRO A 350 -5.81 4.86 4.14
CA PRO A 350 -4.55 4.70 4.86
C PRO A 350 -4.00 5.98 5.46
N PHE A 351 -4.06 7.12 4.76
CA PHE A 351 -3.50 8.37 5.27
C PHE A 351 -4.16 8.84 6.57
N LEU A 352 -5.43 8.50 6.81
CA LEU A 352 -6.12 8.88 8.04
C LEU A 352 -5.58 8.09 9.24
N VAL A 353 -5.54 6.76 9.15
CA VAL A 353 -5.13 5.91 10.28
C VAL A 353 -3.63 5.99 10.55
N LEU A 354 -2.82 6.04 9.50
CA LEU A 354 -1.37 6.20 9.62
C LEU A 354 -1.03 7.62 10.05
N GLY A 355 -1.66 8.63 9.45
CA GLY A 355 -1.51 10.02 9.89
C GLY A 355 -1.91 10.23 11.34
N ALA A 356 -3.01 9.63 11.80
CA ALA A 356 -3.43 9.73 13.20
C ALA A 356 -2.39 9.15 14.16
N ARG A 357 -1.79 8.01 13.81
CA ARG A 357 -0.69 7.40 14.58
C ARG A 357 0.52 8.32 14.65
N GLU A 358 0.98 8.82 13.51
CA GLU A 358 2.23 9.58 13.41
C GLU A 358 2.13 10.99 13.97
N PHE A 359 1.02 11.69 13.71
CA PHE A 359 0.83 13.09 14.11
C PHE A 359 0.01 13.24 15.40
N GLY A 360 -0.50 12.14 15.96
CA GLY A 360 -1.28 12.15 17.20
C GLY A 360 -2.65 12.82 17.07
N VAL A 361 -3.21 12.91 15.86
CA VAL A 361 -4.49 13.58 15.58
C VAL A 361 -5.64 12.60 15.73
N LYS A 362 -6.42 12.73 16.80
CA LYS A 362 -7.50 11.79 17.14
C LYS A 362 -8.65 11.85 16.14
N GLU A 363 -8.96 13.03 15.63
CA GLU A 363 -10.06 13.31 14.70
C GLU A 363 -9.90 12.51 13.39
N TRP A 364 -8.67 12.37 12.91
CA TRP A 364 -8.37 11.54 11.74
C TRP A 364 -8.67 10.06 11.98
N PHE A 365 -8.36 9.56 13.18
CA PHE A 365 -8.69 8.18 13.56
C PHE A 365 -10.20 7.97 13.74
N GLU A 366 -10.92 8.92 14.36
CA GLU A 366 -12.38 8.84 14.49
C GLU A 366 -13.07 8.86 13.12
N THR A 367 -12.61 9.71 12.20
CA THR A 367 -13.09 9.73 10.82
C THR A 367 -12.82 8.40 10.13
N TRP A 368 -11.60 7.88 10.21
CA TRP A 368 -11.23 6.60 9.62
C TRP A 368 -12.14 5.46 10.05
N LYS A 369 -12.48 5.36 11.35
CA LYS A 369 -13.39 4.33 11.89
C LYS A 369 -14.83 4.41 11.35
N SER A 370 -15.24 5.58 10.87
CA SER A 370 -16.61 5.82 10.38
C SER A 370 -16.80 5.48 8.91
N LEU A 371 -15.70 5.31 8.17
CA LEU A 371 -15.70 5.08 6.72
C LEU A 371 -15.77 3.58 6.40
N ASP A 372 -16.07 3.24 5.15
CA ASP A 372 -16.09 1.85 4.69
C ASP A 372 -14.67 1.25 4.68
N HIS A 373 -14.48 0.17 5.42
CA HIS A 373 -13.21 -0.55 5.51
C HIS A 373 -13.08 -1.70 4.50
N PHE A 374 -14.20 -2.13 3.91
CA PHE A 374 -14.25 -3.32 3.06
C PHE A 374 -15.04 -3.07 1.78
N PRO A 375 -14.61 -2.10 0.96
CA PRO A 375 -15.29 -1.79 -0.28
C PRO A 375 -15.34 -3.00 -1.20
N VAL A 376 -16.46 -3.14 -1.90
CA VAL A 376 -16.71 -4.25 -2.86
C VAL A 376 -16.59 -3.82 -4.32
N VAL A 377 -16.50 -2.50 -4.58
CA VAL A 377 -16.42 -1.95 -5.93
C VAL A 377 -15.00 -2.10 -6.48
N GLU A 378 -14.85 -2.74 -7.64
CA GLU A 378 -13.56 -3.12 -8.21
C GLU A 378 -12.62 -1.91 -8.41
N GLU A 379 -13.11 -0.77 -8.91
CA GLU A 379 -12.30 0.43 -9.09
C GLU A 379 -11.78 0.96 -7.75
N VAL A 380 -12.60 0.96 -6.70
CA VAL A 380 -12.19 1.40 -5.36
C VAL A 380 -11.13 0.46 -4.80
N ILE A 381 -11.37 -0.86 -4.90
CA ILE A 381 -10.41 -1.87 -4.45
C ILE A 381 -9.08 -1.67 -5.17
N ARG A 382 -9.08 -1.50 -6.49
CA ARG A 382 -7.87 -1.31 -7.29
C ARG A 382 -7.06 -0.08 -6.84
N ASN A 383 -7.74 1.03 -6.55
CA ASN A 383 -7.11 2.27 -6.11
C ASN A 383 -6.90 2.35 -4.59
N LEU A 384 -7.06 1.25 -3.86
CA LEU A 384 -6.75 1.14 -2.44
C LEU A 384 -5.73 0.00 -2.21
N PRO A 385 -4.46 0.16 -2.62
CA PRO A 385 -3.46 -0.92 -2.54
C PRO A 385 -3.07 -1.28 -1.10
N VAL A 386 -3.34 -0.39 -0.13
CA VAL A 386 -3.14 -0.63 1.31
C VAL A 386 -4.50 -0.78 1.99
N ARG A 387 -4.82 -2.00 2.40
CA ARG A 387 -6.11 -2.40 2.97
C ARG A 387 -5.97 -2.95 4.37
N ASN A 388 -4.76 -3.41 4.72
CA ASN A 388 -4.48 -4.08 5.98
C ASN A 388 -3.53 -3.22 6.84
N PRO A 389 -3.99 -2.14 7.51
CA PRO A 389 -3.10 -1.23 8.25
C PRO A 389 -2.31 -1.92 9.36
N VAL A 390 -2.86 -3.01 9.93
CA VAL A 390 -2.22 -3.77 11.02
C VAL A 390 -0.82 -4.28 10.63
N ILE A 391 -0.60 -4.72 9.39
CA ILE A 391 0.71 -5.25 8.98
C ILE A 391 1.76 -4.14 8.76
N TRP A 392 1.37 -2.88 8.76
CA TRP A 392 2.26 -1.73 8.55
C TRP A 392 2.77 -1.07 9.84
N PHE A 393 2.21 -1.43 10.99
CA PHE A 393 2.75 -1.03 12.31
C PHE A 393 4.02 -1.81 12.67
N ASP A 394 4.85 -1.31 13.58
CA ASP A 394 6.11 -1.98 13.99
C ASP A 394 6.00 -2.79 15.28
#